data_AF-A0A4P8WJC6-F1
#
_entry.id   AF-A0A4P8WJC6-F1
#
_cell.length_a   1.000
_cell.length_b   1.000
_cell.length_c   1.000
_cell.angle_alpha   90.00
_cell.angle_beta   90.00
_cell.angle_gamma   90.00
#
_symmetry.space_group_name_H-M   'P 1'
#
loop_
_entity.id
_entity.type
_entity.pdbx_description
1 polymer ?
#
loop_
_entity_poly.entity_id
_entity_poly.type
_entity_poly.pdbx_seq_one_letter_code
_entity_poly.pdbx_strand_id
1 'polypeptide(L)'
;MATTIDGSSSDEAGAVDLTTRIRRRVLPALHRIKEPLGGYAICRQHPAEYVGTVKRELDAVRSTLETLAFESEPIASLKVHDDGRLSAGSWVRRESPLARWQLHVTLFQTGEGAVEVFAHREYSWLRHPYKHYTQAGWDIAGGVERMRSLLSAHGVPFWIE
;
A
#
# COMPACT_ATOMS: atom_id res chain seq x y z
N MET A 1 40.84 -8.19 -25.15
CA MET A 1 39.69 -8.71 -25.92
C MET A 1 38.58 -9.05 -24.96
N ALA A 2 37.34 -8.72 -25.35
CA ALA A 2 36.06 -8.92 -24.65
C ALA A 2 35.91 -10.35 -24.08
N THR A 3 35.05 -10.65 -23.09
CA THR A 3 33.61 -10.31 -23.06
C THR A 3 33.02 -10.44 -21.65
N THR A 4 32.13 -9.51 -21.37
CA THR A 4 31.10 -9.42 -20.33
C THR A 4 30.30 -10.71 -20.15
N ILE A 5 29.89 -11.01 -18.91
CA ILE A 5 28.58 -11.63 -18.65
C ILE A 5 27.85 -10.76 -17.64
N ASP A 6 26.95 -9.97 -18.20
CA ASP A 6 25.83 -9.30 -17.55
C ASP A 6 24.74 -10.34 -17.27
N GLY A 7 24.05 -10.22 -16.14
CA GLY A 7 23.00 -11.16 -15.78
C GLY A 7 22.60 -11.16 -14.31
N SER A 8 22.04 -10.05 -13.81
CA SER A 8 21.03 -10.07 -12.74
C SER A 8 20.39 -8.68 -12.58
N SER A 9 19.50 -8.30 -13.49
CA SER A 9 18.73 -7.04 -13.39
C SER A 9 17.21 -7.24 -13.45
N SER A 10 16.74 -8.48 -13.56
CA SER A 10 15.30 -8.81 -13.63
C SER A 10 14.67 -9.22 -12.30
N ASP A 11 15.45 -9.66 -11.31
CA ASP A 11 14.91 -10.06 -9.98
C ASP A 11 14.67 -8.86 -9.04
N GLU A 12 15.32 -7.71 -9.28
CA GLU A 12 15.12 -6.52 -8.45
C GLU A 12 13.90 -5.69 -8.88
N ALA A 13 13.58 -5.63 -10.18
CA ALA A 13 12.55 -4.77 -10.77
C ALA A 13 11.10 -5.10 -10.36
N GLY A 14 10.89 -6.19 -9.64
CA GLY A 14 9.60 -6.61 -9.11
C GLY A 14 9.59 -6.85 -7.60
N ALA A 15 10.69 -6.58 -6.89
CA ALA A 15 10.80 -6.97 -5.50
C ALA A 15 10.23 -5.91 -4.55
N VAL A 16 9.48 -6.33 -3.54
CA VAL A 16 8.98 -5.42 -2.49
C VAL A 16 10.12 -4.69 -1.78
N ASP A 17 9.88 -3.45 -1.34
CA ASP A 17 10.88 -2.62 -0.67
C ASP A 17 11.28 -3.21 0.71
N LEU A 18 12.40 -2.73 1.26
CA LEU A 18 12.93 -3.23 2.53
C LEU A 18 11.93 -3.08 3.70
N THR A 19 11.20 -1.96 3.78
CA THR A 19 10.19 -1.73 4.82
C THR A 19 9.08 -2.77 4.70
N THR A 20 8.59 -3.02 3.49
CA THR A 20 7.58 -4.05 3.24
C THR A 20 8.11 -5.47 3.53
N ARG A 21 9.35 -5.79 3.15
CA ARG A 21 9.98 -7.08 3.50
C ARG A 21 10.03 -7.31 5.01
N ILE A 22 10.47 -6.29 5.76
CA ILE A 22 10.51 -6.35 7.23
C ILE A 22 9.11 -6.53 7.80
N ARG A 23 8.13 -5.74 7.34
CA ARG A 23 6.73 -5.83 7.76
C ARG A 23 6.15 -7.23 7.52
N ARG A 24 6.37 -7.82 6.35
CA ARG A 24 5.95 -9.19 6.00
C ARG A 24 6.57 -10.25 6.91
N ARG A 25 7.79 -10.02 7.43
CA ARG A 25 8.47 -10.95 8.34
C ARG A 25 8.05 -10.79 9.80
N VAL A 26 7.87 -9.56 10.28
CA VAL A 26 7.69 -9.26 11.71
C VAL A 26 6.22 -9.21 12.12
N LEU A 27 5.34 -8.61 11.31
CA LEU A 27 3.94 -8.39 11.68
C LEU A 27 3.15 -9.69 11.93
N PRO A 28 3.40 -10.83 11.24
CA PRO A 28 2.75 -12.10 11.60
C PRO A 28 3.07 -12.59 13.01
N ALA A 29 4.32 -12.45 13.45
CA ALA A 29 4.69 -12.81 14.83
C ALA A 29 4.03 -11.86 15.84
N LEU A 30 4.05 -10.56 15.56
CA LEU A 30 3.39 -9.57 16.40
C LEU A 30 1.88 -9.78 16.49
N HIS A 31 1.25 -10.18 15.38
CA HIS A 31 -0.20 -10.44 15.34
C HIS A 31 -0.59 -11.58 16.28
N ARG A 32 0.12 -12.70 16.25
CA ARG A 32 -0.12 -13.85 17.15
C ARG A 32 -0.02 -13.49 18.64
N ILE A 33 0.78 -12.48 18.98
CA ILE A 33 0.91 -11.97 20.36
C ILE A 33 -0.26 -11.05 20.72
N LYS A 34 -0.70 -10.20 19.78
CA LYS A 34 -1.75 -9.20 20.01
C LYS A 34 -3.17 -9.75 19.93
N GLU A 35 -3.40 -10.73 19.08
CA GLU A 35 -4.73 -11.30 18.79
C GLU A 35 -5.43 -11.83 20.06
N PRO A 36 -4.78 -12.59 20.97
CA PRO A 36 -5.40 -13.02 22.22
C PRO A 36 -5.82 -11.88 23.15
N LEU A 37 -5.26 -10.68 22.95
CA LEU A 37 -5.56 -9.48 23.73
C LEU A 37 -6.56 -8.55 23.03
N GLY A 38 -7.20 -9.02 21.94
CA GLY A 38 -8.13 -8.25 21.13
C GLY A 38 -7.47 -7.24 20.20
N GLY A 39 -6.15 -7.31 20.01
CA GLY A 39 -5.40 -6.46 19.10
C GLY A 39 -5.06 -7.13 17.76
N TYR A 40 -4.61 -6.37 16.78
CA TYR A 40 -4.23 -6.91 15.48
C TYR A 40 -2.98 -6.23 14.91
N ALA A 41 -2.28 -6.96 14.05
CA ALA A 41 -1.17 -6.44 13.24
C ALA A 41 -1.27 -6.90 11.77
N ILE A 42 -2.18 -7.83 11.48
CA ILE A 42 -2.59 -8.26 10.16
C ILE A 42 -4.11 -8.07 10.07
N CYS A 43 -4.62 -7.67 8.92
CA CYS A 43 -6.06 -7.73 8.65
C CYS A 43 -6.34 -8.02 7.17
N ARG A 44 -7.56 -8.45 6.86
CA ARG A 44 -7.99 -8.67 5.48
C ARG A 44 -8.18 -7.32 4.78
N GLN A 45 -7.79 -7.26 3.51
CA GLN A 45 -8.08 -6.14 2.64
C GLN A 45 -9.58 -6.12 2.34
N HIS A 46 -10.23 -4.97 2.52
CA HIS A 46 -11.66 -4.86 2.21
C HIS A 46 -11.84 -4.64 0.70
N PRO A 47 -12.70 -5.41 0.00
CA PRO A 47 -12.85 -5.32 -1.46
C PRO A 47 -13.38 -3.96 -1.93
N ALA A 48 -14.24 -3.30 -1.15
CA ALA A 48 -14.73 -1.95 -1.48
C ALA A 48 -13.64 -0.86 -1.45
N GLU A 49 -12.46 -1.13 -0.90
CA GLU A 49 -11.31 -0.20 -0.98
C GLU A 49 -10.63 -0.25 -2.36
N TYR A 50 -11.05 -1.14 -3.27
CA TYR A 50 -10.43 -1.30 -4.57
C TYR A 50 -10.58 -0.03 -5.44
N VAL A 51 -9.43 0.53 -5.81
CA VAL A 51 -9.32 1.69 -6.71
C VAL A 51 -9.34 1.23 -8.16
N GLY A 52 -8.56 0.20 -8.47
CA GLY A 52 -8.34 -0.29 -9.81
C GLY A 52 -6.98 -0.97 -9.94
N THR A 53 -6.73 -1.53 -11.11
CA THR A 53 -5.44 -2.13 -11.44
C THR A 53 -4.66 -1.21 -12.38
N VAL A 54 -3.36 -1.06 -12.12
CA VAL A 54 -2.43 -0.28 -12.94
C VAL A 54 -1.49 -1.24 -13.65
N LYS A 55 -1.43 -1.20 -14.99
CA LYS A 55 -0.59 -2.07 -15.83
C LYS A 55 0.84 -1.53 -15.89
N ARG A 56 1.52 -1.58 -14.76
CA ARG A 56 2.91 -1.19 -14.57
C ARG A 56 3.53 -2.08 -13.50
N GLU A 57 4.84 -2.27 -13.58
CA GLU A 57 5.61 -2.93 -12.53
C GLU A 57 5.50 -2.19 -11.19
N LEU A 58 5.71 -2.93 -10.11
CA LEU A 58 5.56 -2.42 -8.75
C LEU A 58 6.44 -1.20 -8.47
N ASP A 59 7.67 -1.15 -9.00
CA ASP A 59 8.56 0.01 -8.86
C ASP A 59 8.01 1.26 -9.56
N ALA A 60 7.49 1.10 -10.77
CA ALA A 60 6.91 2.22 -11.51
C ALA A 60 5.65 2.78 -10.82
N VAL A 61 4.85 1.91 -10.18
CA VAL A 61 3.72 2.36 -9.36
C VAL A 61 4.21 3.09 -8.11
N ARG A 62 5.27 2.62 -7.45
CA ARG A 62 5.88 3.32 -6.30
C ARG A 62 6.42 4.70 -6.67
N SER A 63 7.18 4.83 -7.76
CA SER A 63 7.64 6.14 -8.25
C SER A 63 6.49 7.08 -8.63
N THR A 64 5.39 6.53 -9.13
CA THR A 64 4.16 7.31 -9.38
C THR A 64 3.60 7.84 -8.07
N LEU A 65 3.50 7.02 -7.01
CA LEU A 65 3.02 7.44 -5.70
C LEU A 65 3.93 8.52 -5.08
N GLU A 66 5.24 8.39 -5.18
CA GLU A 66 6.20 9.40 -4.73
C GLU A 66 5.98 10.75 -5.45
N THR A 67 5.79 10.71 -6.77
CA THR A 67 5.47 11.91 -7.58
C THR A 67 4.16 12.55 -7.14
N LEU A 68 3.20 11.75 -6.67
CA LEU A 68 1.93 12.21 -6.11
C LEU A 68 2.05 12.68 -4.63
N ALA A 69 3.26 12.77 -4.10
CA ALA A 69 3.59 13.12 -2.72
C ALA A 69 3.06 12.12 -1.68
N PHE A 70 3.03 10.83 -2.03
CA PHE A 70 2.88 9.77 -1.04
C PHE A 70 4.23 9.39 -0.45
N GLU A 71 4.19 8.96 0.80
CA GLU A 71 5.32 8.42 1.55
C GLU A 71 5.01 7.00 1.99
N SER A 72 6.03 6.17 2.19
CA SER A 72 5.84 4.82 2.77
C SER A 72 5.35 4.90 4.22
N GLU A 73 4.34 4.11 4.56
CA GLU A 73 3.80 4.02 5.92
C GLU A 73 4.33 2.77 6.65
N PRO A 74 5.25 2.93 7.62
CA PRO A 74 5.77 1.80 8.39
C PRO A 74 4.77 1.31 9.45
N ILE A 75 3.94 2.22 9.98
CA ILE A 75 3.00 1.94 11.08
C ILE A 75 1.60 1.70 10.50
N ALA A 76 1.44 0.55 9.85
CA ALA A 76 0.16 0.07 9.35
C ALA A 76 0.10 -1.46 9.45
N SER A 77 -1.09 -1.99 9.73
CA SER A 77 -1.32 -3.45 9.69
C SER A 77 -0.95 -4.02 8.32
N LEU A 78 -0.35 -5.21 8.28
CA LEU A 78 -0.11 -5.91 7.03
C LEU A 78 -1.46 -6.34 6.45
N LYS A 79 -1.75 -5.96 5.20
CA LYS A 79 -3.01 -6.35 4.55
C LYS A 79 -2.84 -7.67 3.84
N VAL A 80 -3.87 -8.51 3.92
CA VAL A 80 -3.97 -9.80 3.21
C VAL A 80 -5.09 -9.69 2.20
N HIS A 81 -4.78 -9.91 0.93
CA HIS A 81 -5.75 -9.98 -0.15
C HIS A 81 -6.63 -11.24 0.00
N ASP A 82 -7.79 -11.28 -0.66
CA ASP A 82 -8.71 -12.41 -0.53
C ASP A 82 -8.18 -13.73 -1.10
N ASP A 83 -7.22 -13.67 -2.03
CA ASP A 83 -6.48 -14.81 -2.55
C ASP A 83 -5.24 -15.19 -1.70
N GLY A 84 -5.04 -14.53 -0.57
CA GLY A 84 -3.93 -14.80 0.36
C GLY A 84 -2.63 -14.05 0.07
N ARG A 85 -2.55 -13.26 -1.02
CA ARG A 85 -1.37 -12.39 -1.26
C ARG A 85 -1.20 -11.38 -0.12
N LEU A 86 0.04 -11.13 0.28
CA LEU A 86 0.37 -10.09 1.25
C LEU A 86 0.57 -8.75 0.54
N SER A 87 0.20 -7.64 1.18
CA SER A 87 0.42 -6.30 0.63
C SER A 87 1.88 -6.10 0.25
N ALA A 88 2.10 -5.53 -0.93
CA ALA A 88 3.38 -5.20 -1.53
C ALA A 88 3.83 -3.75 -1.25
N GLY A 89 2.96 -2.95 -0.63
CA GLY A 89 3.27 -1.61 -0.17
C GLY A 89 2.14 -1.01 0.66
N SER A 90 2.49 -0.06 1.53
CA SER A 90 1.56 0.76 2.32
C SER A 90 2.07 2.18 2.25
N TRP A 91 1.23 3.07 1.76
CA TRP A 91 1.60 4.41 1.32
C TRP A 91 0.57 5.42 1.78
N VAL A 92 1.02 6.61 2.14
CA VAL A 92 0.17 7.65 2.72
C VAL A 92 0.47 9.00 2.14
N ARG A 93 -0.58 9.74 1.84
CA ARG A 93 -0.50 11.14 1.43
C ARG A 93 -1.23 12.01 2.44
N ARG A 94 -0.58 13.11 2.83
CA ARG A 94 -1.10 14.10 3.78
C ARG A 94 -0.90 15.50 3.23
N GLU A 95 -1.78 16.42 3.60
CA GLU A 95 -1.62 17.85 3.25
C GLU A 95 -0.48 18.52 4.05
N SER A 96 -0.17 17.98 5.22
CA SER A 96 0.95 18.37 6.08
C SER A 96 1.30 17.22 7.03
N PRO A 97 2.51 17.20 7.64
CA PRO A 97 2.94 16.09 8.51
C PRO A 97 1.94 15.76 9.63
N LEU A 98 1.32 16.78 10.25
CA LEU A 98 0.32 16.63 11.30
C LEU A 98 -1.11 16.92 10.80
N ALA A 99 -1.39 16.66 9.52
CA ALA A 99 -2.77 16.70 9.02
C ALA A 99 -3.64 15.71 9.81
N ARG A 100 -4.91 16.07 10.05
CA ARG A 100 -5.86 15.21 10.77
C ARG A 100 -6.15 13.91 10.01
N TRP A 101 -6.20 14.01 8.70
CA TRP A 101 -6.59 12.93 7.79
C TRP A 101 -5.41 12.57 6.89
N GLN A 102 -5.36 11.30 6.48
CA GLN A 102 -4.46 10.81 5.45
C GLN A 102 -5.25 10.00 4.43
N LEU A 103 -4.78 10.03 3.18
CA LEU A 103 -5.20 9.06 2.16
C LEU A 103 -4.20 7.92 2.21
N HIS A 104 -4.66 6.72 2.55
CA HIS A 104 -3.82 5.52 2.62
C HIS A 104 -4.10 4.65 1.41
N VAL A 105 -3.02 4.22 0.77
CA VAL A 105 -2.98 3.31 -0.37
C VAL A 105 -2.25 2.02 0.01
N THR A 106 -2.89 0.89 -0.26
CA THR A 106 -2.27 -0.43 -0.18
C THR A 106 -2.08 -0.97 -1.60
N LEU A 107 -0.91 -1.57 -1.84
CA LEU A 107 -0.57 -2.17 -3.14
C LEU A 107 -0.55 -3.69 -3.03
N PHE A 108 -1.05 -4.37 -4.06
CA PHE A 108 -0.85 -5.81 -4.27
C PHE A 108 -0.28 -6.05 -5.65
N GLN A 109 0.89 -6.68 -5.72
CA GLN A 109 1.50 -7.06 -6.99
C GLN A 109 0.74 -8.24 -7.58
N THR A 110 0.44 -8.15 -8.87
CA THR A 110 -0.08 -9.26 -9.67
C THR A 110 1.09 -9.96 -10.37
N GLY A 111 0.92 -11.20 -10.80
CA GLY A 111 1.95 -11.93 -11.55
C GLY A 111 2.20 -11.42 -12.97
N GLU A 112 1.42 -10.45 -13.47
CA GLU A 112 1.37 -10.06 -14.89
C GLU A 112 1.90 -8.64 -15.16
N GLY A 113 2.83 -8.15 -14.33
CA GLY A 113 3.38 -6.79 -14.48
C GLY A 113 2.33 -5.69 -14.25
N ALA A 114 1.39 -5.98 -13.35
CA ALA A 114 0.36 -5.04 -12.93
C ALA A 114 0.24 -5.00 -11.40
N VAL A 115 -0.34 -3.93 -10.88
CA VAL A 115 -0.53 -3.72 -9.43
C VAL A 115 -1.97 -3.34 -9.17
N GLU A 116 -2.62 -4.07 -8.29
CA GLU A 116 -3.91 -3.68 -7.74
C GLU A 116 -3.68 -2.62 -6.65
N VAL A 117 -4.48 -1.56 -6.73
CA VAL A 117 -4.42 -0.42 -5.82
C VAL A 117 -5.69 -0.41 -4.99
N PHE A 118 -5.54 -0.32 -3.68
CA PHE A 118 -6.63 -0.16 -2.73
C PHE A 118 -6.42 1.13 -1.95
N ALA A 119 -7.49 1.84 -1.62
CA ALA A 119 -7.41 3.09 -0.87
C ALA A 119 -8.59 3.30 0.07
N HIS A 120 -8.31 4.00 1.16
CA HIS A 120 -9.30 4.57 2.06
C HIS A 120 -8.74 5.86 2.65
N ARG A 121 -9.63 6.70 3.18
CA ARG A 121 -9.27 7.88 3.95
C ARG A 121 -9.47 7.59 5.43
N GLU A 122 -8.49 7.95 6.23
CA GLU A 122 -8.45 7.61 7.66
C GLU A 122 -7.77 8.72 8.47
N TYR A 123 -7.84 8.61 9.80
CA TYR A 123 -7.06 9.49 10.66
C TYR A 123 -5.56 9.24 10.47
N SER A 124 -4.79 10.32 10.47
CA SER A 124 -3.33 10.24 10.41
C SER A 124 -2.79 9.54 11.65
N TRP A 125 -1.97 8.49 11.48
CA TRP A 125 -1.33 7.81 12.61
C TRP A 125 -0.36 8.72 13.37
N LEU A 126 0.26 9.71 12.69
CA LEU A 126 1.17 10.67 13.31
C LEU A 126 0.46 11.59 14.31
N ARG A 127 -0.78 11.98 14.02
CA ARG A 127 -1.56 12.92 14.86
C ARG A 127 -2.58 12.22 15.76
N HIS A 128 -3.14 11.10 15.30
CA HIS A 128 -4.25 10.41 15.93
C HIS A 128 -4.04 8.88 15.91
N PRO A 129 -2.94 8.36 16.50
CA PRO A 129 -2.55 6.94 16.40
C PRO A 129 -3.63 5.98 16.91
N TYR A 130 -4.32 6.32 18.00
CA TYR A 130 -5.41 5.49 18.54
C TYR A 130 -6.63 5.44 17.61
N LYS A 131 -7.03 6.57 17.00
CA LYS A 131 -8.15 6.62 16.07
C LYS A 131 -7.84 5.91 14.76
N HIS A 132 -6.60 6.02 14.29
CA HIS A 132 -6.07 5.25 13.17
C HIS A 132 -6.15 3.75 13.47
N TYR A 133 -5.61 3.31 14.61
CA TYR A 133 -5.61 1.89 15.00
C TYR A 133 -7.02 1.32 15.23
N THR A 134 -7.97 2.12 15.69
CA THR A 134 -9.37 1.69 15.89
C THR A 134 -10.25 1.90 14.67
N GLN A 135 -9.67 2.33 13.53
CA GLN A 135 -10.37 2.59 12.28
C GLN A 135 -11.53 3.59 12.42
N ALA A 136 -11.43 4.52 13.37
CA ALA A 136 -12.47 5.52 13.57
C ALA A 136 -12.59 6.40 12.31
N GLY A 137 -13.80 6.64 11.82
CA GLY A 137 -14.00 7.49 10.64
C GLY A 137 -13.35 6.95 9.35
N TRP A 138 -13.25 5.62 9.23
CA TRP A 138 -12.80 4.93 8.02
C TRP A 138 -13.70 5.26 6.83
N ASP A 139 -13.17 6.02 5.88
CA ASP A 139 -13.90 6.51 4.70
C ASP A 139 -13.36 5.84 3.44
N ILE A 140 -13.97 4.71 3.10
CA ILE A 140 -13.61 3.89 1.93
C ILE A 140 -13.95 4.64 0.64
N ALA A 141 -15.21 5.05 0.49
CA ALA A 141 -15.70 5.66 -0.75
C ALA A 141 -14.92 6.94 -1.09
N GLY A 142 -14.72 7.83 -0.11
CA GLY A 142 -13.95 9.06 -0.30
C GLY A 142 -12.46 8.79 -0.55
N GLY A 143 -11.89 7.72 0.02
CA GLY A 143 -10.53 7.31 -0.28
C GLY A 143 -10.35 6.82 -1.71
N VAL A 144 -11.23 5.93 -2.17
CA VAL A 144 -11.23 5.42 -3.54
C VAL A 144 -11.42 6.54 -4.56
N GLU A 145 -12.42 7.41 -4.36
CA GLU A 145 -12.69 8.53 -5.26
C GLU A 145 -11.50 9.48 -5.38
N ARG A 146 -10.86 9.83 -4.25
CA ARG A 146 -9.66 10.69 -4.23
C ARG A 146 -8.49 10.04 -4.94
N MET A 147 -8.25 8.76 -4.72
CA MET A 147 -7.14 8.06 -5.37
C MET A 147 -7.35 7.96 -6.89
N ARG A 148 -8.56 7.61 -7.34
CA ARG A 148 -8.91 7.64 -8.76
C ARG A 148 -8.70 9.02 -9.38
N SER A 149 -9.18 10.06 -8.70
CA SER A 149 -9.02 11.45 -9.14
C SER A 149 -7.54 11.84 -9.27
N LEU A 150 -6.69 11.44 -8.32
CA LEU A 150 -5.24 11.70 -8.38
C LEU A 150 -4.58 10.99 -9.56
N LEU A 151 -4.89 9.71 -9.77
CA LEU A 151 -4.37 8.93 -10.91
C LEU A 151 -4.79 9.55 -12.25
N SER A 152 -6.09 9.85 -12.41
CA SER A 152 -6.61 10.46 -13.64
C SER A 152 -6.02 11.84 -13.90
N ALA A 153 -5.91 12.70 -12.88
CA ALA A 153 -5.35 14.05 -13.02
C ALA A 153 -3.87 14.04 -13.46
N HIS A 154 -3.14 12.97 -13.18
CA HIS A 154 -1.73 12.80 -13.56
C HIS A 154 -1.54 11.85 -14.75
N GLY A 155 -2.62 11.51 -15.46
CA GLY A 155 -2.56 10.69 -16.67
C GLY A 155 -2.08 9.25 -16.41
N VAL A 156 -2.33 8.71 -15.21
CA VAL A 156 -1.99 7.33 -14.86
C VAL A 156 -3.19 6.45 -15.21
N PRO A 157 -3.09 5.60 -16.25
CA PRO A 157 -4.20 4.74 -16.65
C PRO A 157 -4.40 3.61 -15.63
N PHE A 158 -5.65 3.33 -15.31
CA PHE A 158 -6.09 2.20 -14.52
C PHE A 158 -7.42 1.66 -15.07
N TRP A 159 -7.74 0.40 -14.78
CA TRP A 159 -9.05 -0.19 -15.07
C TRP A 159 -9.65 -0.77 -13.80
N ILE A 160 -10.95 -1.04 -13.87
CA ILE A 160 -11.74 -1.65 -12.80
C ILE A 160 -12.33 -2.91 -13.41
N GLU A 161 -12.16 -4.04 -12.73
CA GLU A 161 -12.78 -5.33 -13.07
C GLU A 161 -14.09 -5.55 -12.31
#